data_AF-A0A428YBG8-F1
#
_entry.id   AF-A0A428YBG8-F1
#
_cell.length_a   1.000
_cell.length_b   1.000
_cell.length_c   1.000
_cell.angle_alpha   90.00
_cell.angle_beta   90.00
_cell.angle_gamma   90.00
#
_symmetry.space_group_name_H-M   'P 1'
#
loop_
_entity.id
_entity.type
_entity.pdbx_description
1 polymer ?
#
loop_
_entity_poly.entity_id
_entity_poly.type
_entity_poly.pdbx_seq_one_letter_code
_entity_poly.pdbx_strand_id
1 'polypeptide(L)'
;MDTNPPAHSTSREVAQTVAEAGLNLIPGVGGSVAVILMAALNYSVNQRREQWFTQVAEGIAELRDKVDAFDPQALASDDGFLDSVVTATQIAERNSQQVKRAALRNALLNAALPSAPSQEDQQQLFRLIDELTPTHIRLLGLLGDPPGWFDHTGLARPQFAISSNRTALIKAGMPDLAARGDEMITRYYRALEATGLVQAALGGMMSADGAWNPATSTLGQELLAFIRDPR
;
A
#
# COMPACT_ATOMS: atom_id res chain seq x y z
N MET A 1 -6.25 -1.68 -53.08
CA MET A 1 -7.00 -2.20 -51.92
C MET A 1 -6.29 -1.69 -50.69
N ASP A 2 -6.68 -0.51 -50.21
CA ASP A 2 -6.19 0.02 -48.94
C ASP A 2 -6.98 -0.65 -47.82
N THR A 3 -6.30 -1.48 -47.03
CA THR A 3 -6.85 -2.02 -45.79
C THR A 3 -6.28 -1.20 -44.65
N ASN A 4 -6.95 -0.08 -44.36
CA ASN A 4 -6.67 0.65 -43.14
C ASN A 4 -7.27 -0.17 -41.98
N PRO A 5 -6.48 -0.61 -40.98
CA PRO A 5 -7.04 -1.29 -39.82
C PRO A 5 -7.97 -0.32 -39.07
N PRO A 6 -9.12 -0.77 -38.54
CA PRO A 6 -9.93 0.11 -37.71
C PRO A 6 -9.12 0.49 -36.46
N ALA A 7 -8.89 1.79 -36.29
CA ALA A 7 -8.46 2.34 -35.02
C ALA A 7 -9.62 2.18 -34.04
N HIS A 8 -9.59 1.14 -33.22
CA HIS A 8 -10.50 0.99 -32.10
C HIS A 8 -10.19 2.13 -31.12
N SER A 9 -11.05 3.15 -31.09
CA SER A 9 -10.99 4.19 -30.08
C SER A 9 -11.40 3.55 -28.75
N THR A 10 -10.43 3.28 -27.89
CA THR A 10 -10.58 2.68 -26.55
C THR A 10 -11.75 3.26 -25.76
N SER A 11 -12.04 4.56 -25.93
CA SER A 11 -13.16 5.26 -25.30
C SER A 11 -14.55 4.74 -25.69
N ARG A 12 -14.75 4.31 -26.95
CA ARG A 12 -16.03 3.77 -27.42
C ARG A 12 -16.24 2.33 -26.93
N GLU A 13 -15.16 1.57 -26.80
CA GLU A 13 -15.19 0.20 -26.24
C GLU A 13 -15.52 0.23 -24.75
N VAL A 14 -14.86 1.09 -23.97
CA VAL A 14 -15.15 1.29 -22.54
C VAL A 14 -16.62 1.72 -22.33
N ALA A 15 -17.13 2.65 -23.13
CA ALA A 15 -18.53 3.08 -23.03
C ALA A 15 -19.54 1.96 -23.35
N GLN A 16 -19.21 1.10 -24.32
CA GLN A 16 -20.08 0.00 -24.74
C GLN A 16 -20.05 -1.16 -23.73
N THR A 17 -18.89 -1.48 -23.16
CA THR A 17 -18.75 -2.48 -22.09
C THR A 17 -19.45 -2.06 -20.80
N VAL A 18 -19.43 -0.76 -20.45
CA VAL A 18 -20.18 -0.22 -19.31
C VAL A 18 -21.70 -0.36 -19.51
N ALA A 19 -22.19 -0.18 -20.74
CA ALA A 19 -23.61 -0.34 -21.06
C ALA A 19 -24.07 -1.82 -21.01
N GLU A 20 -23.24 -2.77 -21.43
CA GLU A 20 -23.56 -4.20 -21.38
C GLU A 20 -23.39 -4.81 -19.98
N ALA A 21 -22.43 -4.33 -19.18
CA ALA A 21 -22.25 -4.74 -17.79
C ALA A 21 -23.36 -4.26 -16.84
N GLY A 22 -24.11 -3.23 -17.23
CA GLY A 22 -25.22 -2.66 -16.45
C GLY A 22 -26.44 -3.56 -16.25
N LEU A 23 -26.52 -4.72 -16.91
CA LEU A 23 -27.68 -5.61 -16.82
C LEU A 23 -27.65 -6.59 -15.63
N ASN A 24 -26.54 -6.72 -14.90
CA ASN A 24 -26.44 -7.60 -13.73
C ASN A 24 -25.84 -6.89 -12.50
N LEU A 25 -26.43 -5.74 -12.13
CA LEU A 25 -26.07 -5.05 -10.90
C LEU A 25 -26.53 -5.87 -9.69
N ILE A 26 -25.60 -6.59 -9.06
CA ILE A 26 -25.82 -7.27 -7.77
C ILE A 26 -26.03 -6.19 -6.69
N PRO A 27 -27.19 -6.13 -6.01
CA PRO A 27 -27.41 -5.18 -4.93
C PRO A 27 -26.45 -5.48 -3.76
N GLY A 28 -25.67 -4.48 -3.35
CA GLY A 28 -24.70 -4.60 -2.23
C GLY A 28 -23.22 -4.64 -2.63
N VAL A 29 -22.91 -4.61 -3.93
CA VAL A 29 -21.54 -4.43 -4.46
C VAL A 29 -21.37 -2.94 -4.81
N GLY A 30 -20.24 -2.31 -4.49
CA GLY A 30 -19.89 -0.91 -4.79
C GLY A 30 -19.86 -0.59 -6.31
N GLY A 31 -21.04 -0.57 -6.93
CA GLY A 31 -21.31 -1.18 -8.24
C GLY A 31 -21.09 -0.36 -9.50
N SER A 32 -20.42 0.79 -9.47
CA SER A 32 -19.98 1.44 -10.72
C SER A 32 -18.47 1.35 -10.88
N VAL A 33 -17.69 1.77 -9.88
CA VAL A 33 -16.22 1.84 -9.99
C VAL A 33 -15.58 0.45 -10.12
N ALA A 34 -16.00 -0.54 -9.33
CA ALA A 34 -15.44 -1.89 -9.41
C ALA A 34 -15.68 -2.54 -10.78
N VAL A 35 -16.90 -2.38 -11.32
CA VAL A 35 -17.30 -2.90 -12.63
C VAL A 35 -16.52 -2.19 -13.73
N ILE A 36 -16.41 -0.86 -13.66
CA ILE A 36 -15.64 -0.06 -14.63
C ILE A 36 -14.16 -0.47 -14.63
N LEU A 37 -13.53 -0.65 -13.47
CA LEU A 37 -12.13 -1.07 -13.38
C LEU A 37 -11.91 -2.47 -13.96
N MET A 38 -12.79 -3.43 -13.62
CA MET A 38 -12.68 -4.79 -14.18
C MET A 38 -12.91 -4.80 -15.70
N ALA A 39 -13.86 -3.99 -16.19
CA ALA A 39 -14.14 -3.84 -17.62
C ALA A 39 -12.97 -3.19 -18.37
N ALA A 40 -12.43 -2.07 -17.86
CA ALA A 40 -11.30 -1.36 -18.46
C ALA A 40 -10.06 -2.25 -18.60
N LEU A 41 -9.85 -3.16 -17.64
CA LEU A 41 -8.71 -4.07 -17.63
C LEU A 41 -9.00 -5.45 -18.27
N ASN A 42 -10.20 -5.65 -18.82
CA ASN A 42 -10.64 -6.93 -19.40
C ASN A 42 -10.45 -8.13 -18.45
N TYR A 43 -10.65 -7.93 -17.15
CA TYR A 43 -10.43 -8.97 -16.16
C TYR A 43 -11.62 -9.93 -16.05
N SER A 44 -11.30 -11.23 -16.06
CA SER A 44 -12.29 -12.27 -15.79
C SER A 44 -12.75 -12.25 -14.32
N VAL A 45 -14.03 -12.51 -14.12
CA VAL A 45 -14.65 -12.48 -12.79
C VAL A 45 -14.33 -13.76 -12.02
N ASN A 46 -13.74 -13.61 -10.83
CA ASN A 46 -13.61 -14.69 -9.84
C ASN A 46 -13.77 -14.12 -8.43
N GLN A 47 -14.17 -14.96 -7.46
CA GLN A 47 -14.53 -14.50 -6.12
C GLN A 47 -13.41 -13.70 -5.41
N ARG A 48 -12.13 -14.07 -5.60
CA ARG A 48 -11.00 -13.37 -4.97
C ARG A 48 -10.77 -12.00 -5.60
N ARG A 49 -10.89 -11.91 -6.92
CA ARG A 49 -10.73 -10.68 -7.70
C ARG A 49 -11.90 -9.74 -7.47
N GLU A 50 -13.13 -10.25 -7.42
CA GLU A 50 -14.32 -9.48 -7.04
C GLU A 50 -14.15 -8.83 -5.66
N GLN A 51 -13.74 -9.62 -4.65
CA GLN A 51 -13.50 -9.09 -3.30
C GLN A 51 -12.42 -8.00 -3.29
N TRP A 52 -11.33 -8.21 -4.05
CA TRP A 52 -10.26 -7.23 -4.18
C TRP A 52 -10.75 -5.92 -4.80
N PHE A 53 -11.40 -5.97 -5.96
CA PHE A 53 -11.93 -4.77 -6.62
C PHE A 53 -13.04 -4.08 -5.83
N THR A 54 -13.84 -4.85 -5.09
CA THR A 54 -14.85 -4.28 -4.19
C THR A 54 -14.19 -3.44 -3.11
N GLN A 55 -13.15 -3.95 -2.45
CA GLN A 55 -12.41 -3.20 -1.41
C GLN A 55 -11.73 -1.94 -1.96
N VAL A 56 -11.20 -2.01 -3.19
CA VAL A 56 -10.59 -0.84 -3.85
C VAL A 56 -11.67 0.19 -4.18
N ALA A 57 -12.80 -0.24 -4.77
CA ALA A 57 -13.89 0.64 -5.15
C ALA A 57 -14.57 1.31 -3.94
N GLU A 58 -14.76 0.57 -2.84
CA GLU A 58 -15.23 1.14 -1.57
C GLU A 58 -14.30 2.24 -1.08
N GLY A 59 -12.99 2.01 -1.11
CA GLY A 59 -12.02 3.02 -0.71
C GLY A 59 -12.02 4.26 -1.62
N ILE A 60 -12.14 4.08 -2.94
CA ILE A 60 -12.26 5.19 -3.91
C ILE A 60 -13.55 5.98 -3.65
N ALA A 61 -14.66 5.28 -3.37
CA ALA A 61 -15.93 5.94 -3.07
C ALA A 61 -15.84 6.78 -1.79
N GLU A 62 -15.17 6.29 -0.76
CA GLU A 62 -14.91 7.07 0.47
C GLU A 62 -14.01 8.28 0.22
N LEU A 63 -13.03 8.19 -0.69
CA LEU A 63 -12.17 9.33 -1.03
C LEU A 63 -12.95 10.46 -1.71
N ARG A 64 -13.91 10.14 -2.58
CA ARG A 64 -14.81 11.14 -3.21
C ARG A 64 -15.50 12.02 -2.18
N ASP A 65 -15.87 11.44 -1.04
CA ASP A 65 -16.61 12.16 -0.02
C ASP A 65 -15.69 13.00 0.89
N LYS A 66 -14.36 12.84 0.80
CA LYS A 66 -13.35 13.46 1.67
C LYS A 66 -12.38 14.40 0.94
N VAL A 67 -12.20 14.23 -0.36
CA VAL A 67 -11.21 14.95 -1.16
C VAL A 67 -11.94 15.85 -2.15
N ASP A 68 -11.75 17.17 -1.99
CA ASP A 68 -12.35 18.16 -2.87
C ASP A 68 -11.92 17.93 -4.33
N ALA A 69 -12.89 18.04 -5.25
CA ALA A 69 -12.70 17.85 -6.69
C ALA A 69 -12.14 16.47 -7.11
N PHE A 70 -12.26 15.44 -6.27
CA PHE A 70 -11.93 14.06 -6.65
C PHE A 70 -13.05 13.45 -7.49
N ASP A 71 -12.73 13.08 -8.73
CA ASP A 71 -13.65 12.38 -9.63
C ASP A 71 -13.23 10.91 -9.84
N PRO A 72 -13.92 9.95 -9.20
CA PRO A 72 -13.68 8.53 -9.41
C PRO A 72 -13.81 8.05 -10.87
N GLN A 73 -14.62 8.73 -11.69
CA GLN A 73 -14.84 8.32 -13.08
C GLN A 73 -13.64 8.64 -13.97
N ALA A 74 -12.92 9.71 -13.67
CA ALA A 74 -11.71 10.08 -14.39
C ALA A 74 -10.60 9.02 -14.27
N LEU A 75 -10.54 8.31 -13.13
CA LEU A 75 -9.55 7.25 -12.88
C LEU A 75 -9.57 6.12 -13.90
N ALA A 76 -10.74 5.82 -14.48
CA ALA A 76 -10.88 4.76 -15.49
C ALA A 76 -10.25 5.14 -16.85
N SER A 77 -9.91 6.40 -17.05
CA SER A 77 -9.24 6.92 -18.25
C SER A 77 -7.83 7.44 -17.96
N ASP A 78 -7.32 7.24 -16.74
CA ASP A 78 -5.96 7.57 -16.35
C ASP A 78 -5.08 6.33 -16.52
N ASP A 79 -4.30 6.29 -17.61
CA ASP A 79 -3.42 5.16 -17.94
C ASP A 79 -2.43 4.84 -16.80
N GLY A 80 -1.91 5.87 -16.10
CA GLY A 80 -0.96 5.66 -15.00
C GLY A 80 -1.65 5.06 -13.76
N PHE A 81 -2.87 5.47 -13.47
CA PHE A 81 -3.67 4.83 -12.43
C PHE A 81 -4.03 3.38 -12.81
N LEU A 82 -4.42 3.12 -14.06
CA LEU A 82 -4.71 1.78 -14.55
C LEU A 82 -3.48 0.86 -14.44
N ASP A 83 -2.28 1.35 -14.79
CA ASP A 83 -1.02 0.62 -14.63
C ASP A 83 -0.75 0.26 -13.15
N SER A 84 -1.05 1.20 -12.24
CA SER A 84 -0.97 0.95 -10.80
C SER A 84 -1.97 -0.13 -10.35
N VAL A 85 -3.22 -0.08 -10.84
CA VAL A 85 -4.25 -1.10 -10.55
C VAL A 85 -3.80 -2.48 -11.04
N VAL A 86 -3.26 -2.58 -12.25
CA VAL A 86 -2.72 -3.83 -12.81
C VAL A 86 -1.61 -4.38 -11.90
N THR A 87 -0.63 -3.53 -11.57
CA THR A 87 0.52 -3.90 -10.74
C THR A 87 0.07 -4.39 -9.36
N ALA A 88 -0.74 -3.60 -8.67
CA ALA A 88 -1.24 -3.95 -7.34
C ALA A 88 -2.09 -5.23 -7.35
N THR A 89 -2.92 -5.42 -8.38
CA THR A 89 -3.77 -6.62 -8.53
C THR A 89 -2.92 -7.88 -8.70
N GLN A 90 -1.90 -7.84 -9.56
CA GLN A 90 -0.99 -8.98 -9.74
C GLN A 90 -0.28 -9.36 -8.42
N ILE A 91 0.16 -8.36 -7.65
CA ILE A 91 0.78 -8.58 -6.34
C ILE A 91 -0.25 -9.15 -5.34
N ALA A 92 -1.47 -8.62 -5.31
CA ALA A 92 -2.53 -9.05 -4.39
C ALA A 92 -3.03 -10.47 -4.69
N GLU A 93 -3.08 -10.89 -5.96
CA GLU A 93 -3.52 -12.22 -6.36
C GLU A 93 -2.57 -13.32 -5.91
N ARG A 94 -1.25 -13.05 -5.97
CA ARG A 94 -0.23 -14.00 -5.52
C ARG A 94 0.08 -13.95 -4.01
N ASN A 95 -0.58 -13.06 -3.26
CA ASN A 95 -0.40 -12.91 -1.82
C ASN A 95 -1.71 -13.08 -1.03
N SER A 96 -1.73 -14.02 -0.08
CA SER A 96 -2.88 -14.22 0.83
C SER A 96 -2.79 -13.40 2.13
N GLN A 97 -1.67 -12.73 2.37
CA GLN A 97 -1.38 -12.03 3.62
C GLN A 97 -2.17 -10.71 3.70
N GLN A 98 -3.07 -10.60 4.69
CA GLN A 98 -3.96 -9.44 4.83
C GLN A 98 -3.21 -8.11 4.98
N VAL A 99 -2.08 -8.09 5.69
CA VAL A 99 -1.23 -6.90 5.83
C VAL A 99 -0.75 -6.38 4.48
N LYS A 100 -0.32 -7.27 3.57
CA LYS A 100 0.12 -6.87 2.22
C LYS A 100 -1.04 -6.41 1.37
N ARG A 101 -2.19 -7.08 1.45
CA ARG A 101 -3.41 -6.66 0.73
C ARG A 101 -3.88 -5.28 1.17
N ALA A 102 -3.88 -5.00 2.47
CA ALA A 102 -4.21 -3.68 3.00
C ALA A 102 -3.20 -2.62 2.52
N ALA A 103 -1.90 -2.92 2.57
CA ALA A 103 -0.86 -2.01 2.06
C ALA A 103 -1.03 -1.72 0.56
N LEU A 104 -1.31 -2.73 -0.27
CA LEU A 104 -1.55 -2.56 -1.71
C LEU A 104 -2.82 -1.77 -2.00
N ARG A 105 -3.90 -2.03 -1.26
CA ARG A 105 -5.15 -1.29 -1.38
C ARG A 105 -4.90 0.18 -1.06
N ASN A 106 -4.26 0.45 0.08
CA ASN A 106 -3.93 1.81 0.49
C ASN A 106 -2.98 2.51 -0.49
N ALA A 107 -2.00 1.78 -1.05
CA ALA A 107 -1.14 2.28 -2.12
C ALA A 107 -1.92 2.70 -3.36
N LEU A 108 -2.91 1.90 -3.80
CA LEU A 108 -3.80 2.30 -4.89
C LEU A 108 -4.62 3.55 -4.54
N LEU A 109 -5.16 3.63 -3.32
CA LEU A 109 -5.93 4.79 -2.90
C LEU A 109 -5.07 6.05 -2.87
N ASN A 110 -3.83 5.98 -2.38
CA ASN A 110 -2.89 7.10 -2.42
C ASN A 110 -2.44 7.45 -3.85
N ALA A 111 -2.29 6.46 -4.72
CA ALA A 111 -1.98 6.66 -6.14
C ALA A 111 -3.11 7.41 -6.88
N ALA A 112 -4.35 7.31 -6.41
CA ALA A 112 -5.49 8.03 -6.96
C ALA A 112 -5.52 9.51 -6.56
N LEU A 113 -4.80 9.91 -5.51
CA LEU A 113 -4.88 11.27 -4.98
C LEU A 113 -4.11 12.28 -5.85
N PRO A 114 -4.53 13.57 -5.86
CA PRO A 114 -3.79 14.62 -6.57
C PRO A 114 -2.35 14.81 -6.09
N SER A 115 -2.05 14.44 -4.84
CA SER A 115 -0.72 14.50 -4.23
C SER A 115 0.09 13.21 -4.39
N ALA A 116 -0.34 12.29 -5.26
CA ALA A 116 0.36 11.03 -5.48
C ALA A 116 1.81 11.26 -5.94
N PRO A 117 2.74 10.34 -5.60
CA PRO A 117 4.09 10.34 -6.16
C PRO A 117 4.07 10.23 -7.70
N SER A 118 5.21 10.50 -8.35
CA SER A 118 5.31 10.29 -9.80
C SER A 118 5.04 8.83 -10.18
N GLN A 119 4.63 8.55 -11.42
CA GLN A 119 4.37 7.18 -11.87
C GLN A 119 5.60 6.27 -11.73
N GLU A 120 6.80 6.80 -11.98
CA GLU A 120 8.05 6.05 -11.77
C GLU A 120 8.25 5.68 -10.29
N ASP A 121 8.01 6.63 -9.38
CA ASP A 121 8.11 6.41 -7.94
C ASP A 121 7.05 5.43 -7.45
N GLN A 122 5.80 5.55 -7.91
CA GLN A 122 4.72 4.61 -7.58
C GLN A 122 5.11 3.17 -7.94
N GLN A 123 5.67 2.96 -9.13
CA GLN A 123 6.14 1.64 -9.56
C GLN A 123 7.28 1.12 -8.68
N GLN A 124 8.21 1.99 -8.26
CA GLN A 124 9.24 1.62 -7.28
C GLN A 124 8.64 1.23 -5.92
N LEU A 125 7.67 1.99 -5.44
CA LEU A 125 6.99 1.72 -4.17
C LEU A 125 6.19 0.41 -4.21
N PHE A 126 5.48 0.11 -5.31
CA PHE A 126 4.80 -1.17 -5.49
C PHE A 126 5.76 -2.36 -5.47
N ARG A 127 6.93 -2.24 -6.13
CA ARG A 127 8.00 -3.28 -6.05
C ARG A 127 8.45 -3.51 -4.61
N LEU A 128 8.65 -2.44 -3.83
CA LEU A 128 9.01 -2.57 -2.42
C LEU A 128 7.90 -3.27 -1.62
N ILE A 129 6.63 -2.92 -1.80
CA ILE A 129 5.51 -3.60 -1.12
C ILE A 129 5.53 -5.10 -1.44
N ASP A 130 5.82 -5.47 -2.67
CA ASP A 130 5.88 -6.85 -3.14
C ASP A 130 7.06 -7.64 -2.56
N GLU A 131 8.24 -7.03 -2.46
CA GLU A 131 9.43 -7.66 -1.88
C GLU A 131 9.35 -7.81 -0.36
N LEU A 132 8.71 -6.85 0.32
CA LEU A 132 8.62 -6.83 1.77
C LEU A 132 7.65 -7.89 2.31
N THR A 133 7.99 -8.44 3.47
CA THR A 133 7.11 -9.33 4.23
C THR A 133 6.25 -8.49 5.18
N PRO A 134 5.14 -9.02 5.73
CA PRO A 134 4.40 -8.29 6.77
C PRO A 134 5.24 -7.88 7.96
N THR A 135 6.23 -8.69 8.34
CA THR A 135 7.16 -8.33 9.42
C THR A 135 8.02 -7.13 9.04
N HIS A 136 8.49 -7.04 7.78
CA HIS A 136 9.21 -5.85 7.31
C HIS A 136 8.33 -4.60 7.34
N ILE A 137 7.09 -4.69 6.85
CA ILE A 137 6.14 -3.55 6.83
C ILE A 137 5.85 -3.07 8.25
N ARG A 138 5.57 -3.99 9.18
CA ARG A 138 5.35 -3.68 10.60
C ARG A 138 6.57 -3.07 11.26
N LEU A 139 7.75 -3.64 11.02
CA LEU A 139 9.01 -3.12 11.55
C LEU A 139 9.29 -1.72 11.02
N LEU A 140 9.08 -1.48 9.73
CA LEU A 140 9.22 -0.15 9.13
C LEU A 140 8.25 0.85 9.76
N GLY A 141 6.99 0.46 10.00
CA GLY A 141 5.99 1.28 10.68
C GLY A 141 6.43 1.68 12.09
N LEU A 142 6.88 0.72 12.90
CA LEU A 142 7.46 1.01 14.22
C LEU A 142 8.66 1.96 14.13
N LEU A 143 9.55 1.74 13.16
CA LEU A 143 10.76 2.55 13.00
C LEU A 143 10.49 3.95 12.44
N GLY A 144 9.35 4.16 11.77
CA GLY A 144 8.97 5.44 11.18
C GLY A 144 8.26 6.37 12.16
N ASP A 145 7.48 5.81 13.09
CA ASP A 145 6.82 6.54 14.17
C ASP A 145 6.80 5.68 15.44
N PRO A 146 7.92 5.60 16.18
CA PRO A 146 7.97 4.79 17.38
C PRO A 146 6.92 5.19 18.42
N PRO A 147 6.73 6.46 18.80
CA PRO A 147 5.69 6.83 19.76
C PRO A 147 4.28 6.44 19.30
N GLY A 148 3.91 6.77 18.06
CA GLY A 148 2.60 6.44 17.51
C GLY A 148 2.37 4.93 17.42
N TRP A 149 3.43 4.14 17.19
CA TRP A 149 3.34 2.68 17.22
C TRP A 149 2.80 2.14 18.54
N PHE A 150 3.36 2.59 19.67
CA PHE A 150 2.88 2.15 20.98
C PHE A 150 1.46 2.64 21.25
N ASP A 151 1.11 3.84 20.80
CA ASP A 151 -0.22 4.41 21.00
C ASP A 151 -1.30 3.60 20.26
N HIS A 152 -1.06 3.23 19.01
CA HIS A 152 -2.05 2.48 18.22
C HIS A 152 -2.08 0.98 18.55
N THR A 153 -0.99 0.40 19.06
CA THR A 153 -0.94 -1.01 19.48
C THR A 153 -1.40 -1.23 20.92
N GLY A 154 -1.48 -0.17 21.73
CA GLY A 154 -1.79 -0.25 23.15
C GLY A 154 -0.68 -0.91 23.99
N LEU A 155 0.52 -1.06 23.42
CA LEU A 155 1.68 -1.61 24.14
C LEU A 155 2.23 -0.57 25.12
N ALA A 156 2.71 -1.03 26.27
CA ALA A 156 3.36 -0.15 27.23
C ALA A 156 4.67 0.38 26.65
N ARG A 157 4.85 1.71 26.66
CA ARG A 157 6.11 2.34 26.25
C ARG A 157 7.23 1.91 27.22
N PRO A 158 8.36 1.37 26.74
CA PRO A 158 9.47 1.02 27.60
C PRO A 158 10.07 2.28 28.25
N GLN A 159 10.44 2.18 29.53
CA GLN A 159 11.30 3.18 30.16
C GLN A 159 12.75 2.86 29.81
N PHE A 160 13.36 3.70 28.99
CA PHE A 160 14.78 3.56 28.66
C PHE A 160 15.65 4.18 29.76
N ALA A 161 16.75 3.50 30.08
CA ALA A 161 17.82 4.11 30.87
C ALA A 161 18.50 5.23 30.07
N ILE A 162 19.38 6.00 30.72
CA ILE A 162 20.12 7.13 30.10
C ILE A 162 20.85 6.68 28.81
N SER A 163 21.33 5.44 28.78
CA SER A 163 21.77 4.76 27.56
C SER A 163 20.76 3.69 27.13
N SER A 164 20.46 3.66 25.83
CA SER A 164 19.57 2.69 25.21
C SER A 164 20.13 2.20 23.86
N ASN A 165 19.37 1.32 23.21
CA ASN A 165 19.58 0.92 21.82
C ASN A 165 18.24 0.64 21.14
N ARG A 166 18.25 0.63 19.81
CA ARG A 166 17.06 0.44 18.99
C ARG A 166 16.54 -1.00 19.05
N THR A 167 17.40 -1.98 19.33
CA THR A 167 16.98 -3.36 19.59
C THR A 167 16.01 -3.45 20.77
N ALA A 168 16.23 -2.67 21.84
CA ALA A 168 15.32 -2.64 22.99
C ALA A 168 13.94 -2.06 22.63
N LEU A 169 13.90 -0.99 21.82
CA LEU A 169 12.66 -0.46 21.25
C LEU A 169 11.93 -1.52 20.42
N ILE A 170 12.62 -2.19 19.51
CA ILE A 170 12.02 -3.22 18.64
C ILE A 170 11.48 -4.39 19.48
N LYS A 171 12.20 -4.82 20.51
CA LYS A 171 11.74 -5.88 21.41
C LYS A 171 10.43 -5.50 22.13
N ALA A 172 10.32 -4.25 22.57
CA ALA A 172 9.12 -3.76 23.23
C ALA A 172 7.94 -3.56 22.25
N GLY A 173 8.21 -3.03 21.05
CA GLY A 173 7.18 -2.74 20.05
C GLY A 173 6.72 -3.95 19.23
N MET A 174 7.56 -4.99 19.10
CA MET A 174 7.24 -6.22 18.37
C MET A 174 7.60 -7.47 19.19
N PRO A 175 6.84 -7.80 20.25
CA PRO A 175 7.12 -8.97 21.10
C PRO A 175 7.14 -10.30 20.35
N ASP A 176 6.35 -10.42 19.27
CA ASP A 176 6.33 -11.61 18.41
C ASP A 176 7.64 -11.81 17.63
N LEU A 177 8.27 -10.71 17.19
CA LEU A 177 9.59 -10.75 16.59
C LEU A 177 10.67 -10.95 17.66
N ALA A 178 10.51 -10.35 18.83
CA ALA A 178 11.41 -10.51 19.97
C ALA A 178 11.52 -11.97 20.43
N ALA A 179 10.39 -12.68 20.48
CA ALA A 179 10.33 -14.10 20.83
C ALA A 179 11.13 -15.01 19.88
N ARG A 180 11.44 -14.52 18.66
CA ARG A 180 12.26 -15.24 17.67
C ARG A 180 13.77 -14.96 17.80
N GLY A 181 14.17 -14.10 18.74
CA GLY A 181 15.55 -13.79 19.07
C GLY A 181 16.17 -12.60 18.31
N ASP A 182 17.28 -12.09 18.86
CA ASP A 182 17.98 -10.88 18.40
C ASP A 182 18.54 -11.02 16.99
N GLU A 183 18.94 -12.24 16.61
CA GLU A 183 19.41 -12.55 15.25
C GLU A 183 18.29 -12.34 14.22
N MET A 184 17.05 -12.70 14.54
CA MET A 184 15.91 -12.47 13.66
C MET A 184 15.62 -10.97 13.54
N ILE A 185 15.62 -10.22 14.65
CA ILE A 185 15.51 -8.75 14.61
C ILE A 185 16.57 -8.16 13.67
N THR A 186 17.82 -8.56 13.86
CA THR A 186 18.96 -8.08 13.06
C THR A 186 18.77 -8.40 11.59
N ARG A 187 18.29 -9.61 11.26
CA ARG A 187 18.03 -10.03 9.87
C ARG A 187 16.96 -9.17 9.20
N TYR A 188 15.81 -8.96 9.84
CA TYR A 188 14.74 -8.12 9.28
C TYR A 188 15.17 -6.65 9.17
N TYR A 189 15.92 -6.13 10.14
CA TYR A 189 16.44 -4.77 10.10
C TYR A 189 17.43 -4.57 8.95
N ARG A 190 18.40 -5.48 8.79
CA ARG A 190 19.40 -5.40 7.70
C ARG A 190 18.77 -5.51 6.32
N ALA A 191 17.65 -6.22 6.17
CA ALA A 191 16.91 -6.23 4.91
C ALA A 191 16.27 -4.86 4.61
N LEU A 192 15.75 -4.15 5.62
CA LEU A 192 15.26 -2.78 5.47
C LEU A 192 16.39 -1.78 5.18
N GLU A 193 17.56 -2.00 5.78
CA GLU A 193 18.75 -1.19 5.51
C GLU A 193 19.28 -1.41 4.08
N ALA A 194 19.36 -2.67 3.63
CA ALA A 194 19.81 -3.04 2.29
C ALA A 194 18.89 -2.53 1.17
N THR A 195 17.60 -2.34 1.47
CA THR A 195 16.60 -1.74 0.55
C THR A 195 16.58 -0.21 0.64
N GLY A 196 17.42 0.40 1.50
CA GLY A 196 17.51 1.84 1.68
C GLY A 196 16.32 2.45 2.42
N LEU A 197 15.47 1.64 3.06
CA LEU A 197 14.28 2.10 3.80
C LEU A 197 14.60 2.59 5.21
N VAL A 198 15.75 2.18 5.74
CA VAL A 198 16.25 2.53 7.08
C VAL A 198 17.71 2.95 6.96
N GLN A 199 18.09 4.01 7.68
CA GLN A 199 19.45 4.59 7.62
C GLN A 199 20.13 4.69 8.99
N ALA A 200 19.39 4.55 10.09
CA ALA A 200 19.96 4.64 11.42
C ALA A 200 20.64 3.33 11.84
N ALA A 201 21.61 3.40 12.75
CA ALA A 201 22.23 2.20 13.32
C ALA A 201 21.22 1.41 14.19
N LEU A 202 21.20 0.09 14.04
CA LEU A 202 20.41 -0.80 14.92
C LEU A 202 20.98 -0.86 16.35
N GLY A 203 22.31 -0.96 16.45
CA GLY A 203 23.04 -1.07 17.70
C GLY A 203 23.80 0.20 18.07
N GLY A 204 24.64 0.09 19.10
CA GLY A 204 25.40 1.21 19.67
C GLY A 204 24.63 1.90 20.79
N MET A 205 25.38 2.59 21.67
CA MET A 205 24.78 3.40 22.74
C MET A 205 24.19 4.67 22.13
N MET A 206 22.91 4.92 22.40
CA MET A 206 22.22 6.18 22.11
C MET A 206 21.50 6.69 23.36
N SER A 207 21.13 7.97 23.38
CA SER A 207 20.27 8.51 24.43
C SER A 207 18.88 7.86 24.39
N ALA A 208 18.13 7.96 25.49
CA ALA A 208 16.73 7.55 25.53
C ALA A 208 15.90 8.20 24.41
N ASP A 209 16.06 9.50 24.17
CA ASP A 209 15.38 10.22 23.09
C ASP A 209 15.81 9.72 21.70
N GLY A 210 17.10 9.40 21.53
CA GLY A 210 17.62 8.85 20.27
C GLY A 210 16.99 7.51 19.88
N ALA A 211 16.55 6.72 20.86
CA ALA A 211 15.82 5.47 20.61
C ALA A 211 14.40 5.72 20.09
N TRP A 212 13.76 6.84 20.46
CA TRP A 212 12.40 7.21 20.03
C TRP A 212 12.36 7.95 18.69
N ASN A 213 13.49 8.47 18.21
CA ASN A 213 13.55 9.13 16.91
C ASN A 213 13.31 8.14 15.75
N PRO A 214 12.61 8.57 14.68
CA PRO A 214 12.46 7.79 13.47
C PRO A 214 13.81 7.34 12.91
N ALA A 215 13.88 6.08 12.47
CA ALA A 215 15.06 5.45 11.90
C ALA A 215 14.99 5.28 10.37
N THR A 216 13.81 5.50 9.80
CA THR A 216 13.51 5.41 8.37
C THR A 216 14.24 6.48 7.57
N SER A 217 14.64 6.16 6.35
CA SER A 217 15.09 7.13 5.36
C SER A 217 13.91 7.92 4.75
N THR A 218 14.21 8.85 3.84
CA THR A 218 13.19 9.53 3.02
C THR A 218 12.34 8.51 2.26
N LEU A 219 12.96 7.55 1.57
CA LEU A 219 12.26 6.47 0.86
C LEU A 219 11.39 5.62 1.82
N GLY A 220 11.89 5.38 3.03
CA GLY A 220 11.11 4.68 4.07
C GLY A 220 9.84 5.45 4.46
N GLN A 221 9.95 6.77 4.61
CA GLN A 221 8.81 7.64 4.92
C GLN A 221 7.83 7.76 3.75
N GLU A 222 8.34 7.85 2.51
CA GLU A 222 7.52 7.83 1.30
C GLU A 222 6.73 6.53 1.18
N LEU A 223 7.37 5.38 1.42
CA LEU A 223 6.69 4.09 1.43
C LEU A 223 5.62 4.02 2.52
N LEU A 224 5.92 4.47 3.74
CA LEU A 224 4.95 4.50 4.84
C LEU A 224 3.76 5.40 4.54
N ALA A 225 3.99 6.57 3.95
CA ALA A 225 2.92 7.46 3.51
C ALA A 225 2.06 6.81 2.42
N PHE A 226 2.70 6.17 1.44
CA PHE A 226 2.01 5.54 0.31
C PHE A 226 1.13 4.36 0.74
N ILE A 227 1.53 3.59 1.76
CA ILE A 227 0.73 2.45 2.26
C ILE A 227 -0.22 2.81 3.42
N ARG A 228 -0.22 4.07 3.87
CA ARG A 228 -1.13 4.54 4.92
C ARG A 228 -2.55 4.63 4.38
N ASP A 229 -3.54 4.31 5.20
CA ASP A 229 -4.94 4.50 4.80
C ASP A 229 -5.22 6.00 4.59
N PRO A 230 -5.57 6.44 3.35
CA PRO A 230 -5.81 7.86 3.06
C PRO A 230 -7.24 8.30 3.38
N ARG A 231 -8.08 7.39 3.86
CA ARG A 231 -9.49 7.64 4.20
C ARG A 231 -9.59 8.16 5.63
#